data_AF-A0A7U4K1M5-F1
#
_entry.id   AF-A0A7U4K1M5-F1
#
_cell.length_a   1.000
_cell.length_b   1.000
_cell.length_c   1.000
_cell.angle_alpha   90.00
_cell.angle_beta   90.00
_cell.angle_gamma   90.00
#
_symmetry.space_group_name_H-M   'P 1'
#
loop_
_entity.id
_entity.type
_entity.pdbx_description
1 polymer ?
#
loop_
_entity_poly.entity_id
_entity_poly.type
_entity_poly.pdbx_seq_one_letter_code
_entity_poly.pdbx_strand_id
1 'polypeptide(L)' 'MGKLLDDHSKYVAQAKAKGVNFITLRCPICNKEIETRRGIDNAVWDSLATCPHCESIYLKITDGGKATAEII' A
#
# COMPACT_ATOMS: atom_id res chain seq x y z
N MET A 1 -5.18 17.74 -5.14
CA MET A 1 -4.86 16.32 -4.89
C MET A 1 -4.39 15.72 -6.22
N GLY A 2 -3.34 14.89 -6.26
CA GLY A 2 -2.86 14.29 -7.51
C GLY A 2 -3.76 13.14 -7.98
N LYS A 3 -3.89 12.93 -9.29
CA LYS A 3 -4.78 11.89 -9.88
C LYS A 3 -4.55 10.50 -9.28
N LEU A 4 -3.29 10.13 -9.03
CA LEU A 4 -2.94 8.82 -8.47
C LEU A 4 -3.48 8.63 -7.04
N LEU A 5 -3.46 9.68 -6.22
CA LEU A 5 -3.99 9.65 -4.85
C LEU A 5 -5.52 9.50 -4.84
N ASP A 6 -6.20 10.18 -5.76
CA ASP A 6 -7.65 10.07 -5.90
C ASP A 6 -8.07 8.67 -6.37
N ASP A 7 -7.36 8.11 -7.35
CA ASP A 7 -7.61 6.75 -7.87
C ASP A 7 -7.32 5.68 -6.81
N HIS A 8 -6.23 5.83 -6.05
CA HIS A 8 -5.91 4.96 -4.92
C HIS A 8 -7.01 5.01 -3.84
N SER A 9 -7.43 6.21 -3.44
CA SER A 9 -8.47 6.41 -2.41
C SER A 9 -9.81 5.79 -2.83
N LYS A 10 -10.22 5.98 -4.09
CA LYS A 10 -11.43 5.36 -4.65
C LYS A 10 -11.36 3.84 -4.61
N TYR A 11 -10.23 3.28 -5.03
CA TYR A 11 -10.00 1.84 -5.00
C TYR A 11 -10.07 1.28 -3.58
N VAL A 12 -9.43 1.93 -2.60
CA VAL A 12 -9.46 1.49 -1.19
C VAL A 12 -10.89 1.50 -0.66
N ALA A 13 -11.64 2.58 -0.89
CA ALA A 13 -13.04 2.67 -0.46
C ALA A 13 -13.91 1.55 -1.07
N GLN A 14 -13.79 1.31 -2.37
CA GLN A 14 -14.53 0.25 -3.06
C GLN A 14 -14.15 -1.16 -2.57
N ALA A 15 -12.87 -1.40 -2.27
CA ALA A 15 -12.41 -2.69 -1.78
C ALA A 15 -12.85 -2.94 -0.32
N LYS A 16 -12.79 -1.93 0.55
CA LYS A 16 -13.30 -2.00 1.93
C LYS A 16 -14.80 -2.29 1.96
N ALA A 17 -15.58 -1.66 1.08
CA ALA A 17 -17.02 -1.94 0.94
C ALA A 17 -17.33 -3.40 0.54
N LYS A 18 -16.35 -4.11 -0.05
CA LYS A 18 -16.43 -5.55 -0.38
C LYS A 18 -15.85 -6.46 0.71
N GLY A 19 -15.55 -5.93 1.89
CA GLY A 19 -15.00 -6.69 3.02
C GLY A 19 -13.49 -6.98 2.93
N VAL A 20 -12.75 -6.31 2.05
CA VAL A 20 -11.29 -6.49 1.97
C VAL A 20 -10.63 -5.76 3.15
N ASN A 21 -9.77 -6.48 3.87
CA ASN A 21 -9.00 -5.92 4.97
C ASN A 21 -7.77 -5.15 4.46
N PHE A 22 -7.51 -3.99 5.07
CA PHE A 22 -6.36 -3.15 4.77
C PHE A 22 -5.47 -3.00 6.00
N ILE A 23 -4.19 -2.76 5.75
CA ILE A 23 -3.17 -2.40 6.72
C ILE A 23 -2.45 -1.15 6.22
N THR A 24 -1.76 -0.47 7.13
CA THR A 24 -1.01 0.75 6.81
C THR A 24 0.47 0.44 6.76
N LEU A 25 1.16 1.00 5.76
CA LEU A 25 2.61 1.15 5.76
C LEU A 25 2.98 2.62 5.57
N ARG A 26 4.23 2.98 5.86
CA ARG A 26 4.75 4.33 5.59
C ARG A 26 5.61 4.30 4.33
N CYS A 27 5.42 5.29 3.47
CA CYS A 27 6.30 5.49 2.32
C CYS A 27 7.73 5.76 2.81
N PRO A 28 8.75 5.06 2.30
CA PRO A 28 10.12 5.25 2.79
C PRO A 28 10.74 6.56 2.28
N ILE A 29 10.10 7.24 1.31
CA ILE A 29 10.56 8.50 0.73
C ILE A 29 9.87 9.72 1.37
N CYS A 30 8.53 9.78 1.36
CA CYS A 30 7.79 10.93 1.87
C CYS A 30 7.19 10.73 3.27
N ASN A 31 7.38 9.55 3.88
CA ASN A 31 6.91 9.17 5.22
C ASN A 31 5.38 9.23 5.46
N LYS A 32 4.59 9.50 4.42
CA LYS A 32 3.13 9.47 4.48
C LYS A 32 2.63 8.03 4.59
N GLU A 33 1.51 7.87 5.29
CA GLU A 33 0.83 6.59 5.43
C GLU A 33 0.10 6.21 4.14
N ILE A 34 0.21 4.94 3.77
CA ILE A 34 -0.40 4.33 2.59
C ILE A 34 -1.18 3.11 3.05
N GLU A 35 -2.47 3.09 2.74
CA GLU A 35 -3.29 1.89 2.91
C GLU A 35 -2.97 0.88 1.80
N THR A 36 -2.70 -0.36 2.20
CA THR A 36 -2.52 -1.49 1.29
C THR A 36 -3.34 -2.68 1.77
N ARG A 37 -3.68 -3.60 0.85
CA ARG A 37 -4.41 -4.81 1.24
C ARG A 37 -3.58 -5.61 2.22
N ARG A 38 -4.23 -6.12 3.27
CA ARG A 38 -3.65 -7.13 4.15
C ARG A 38 -3.28 -8.35 3.31
N GLY A 39 -2.13 -8.95 3.61
CA GLY A 39 -1.72 -10.18 2.97
C GLY A 39 -2.52 -11.40 3.43
N ILE A 40 -2.29 -12.53 2.75
CA ILE A 40 -2.82 -13.83 3.17
C ILE A 40 -1.95 -14.32 4.34
N ASP A 41 -2.59 -14.87 5.37
CA ASP A 41 -1.87 -15.38 6.54
C ASP A 41 -0.84 -16.45 6.17
N ASN A 42 0.35 -16.35 6.77
CA ASN A 42 1.52 -17.21 6.51
C ASN A 42 2.09 -17.15 5.08
N ALA A 43 1.74 -16.14 4.29
CA ALA A 43 2.33 -15.90 2.97
C ALA A 43 3.18 -14.63 2.98
N VAL A 44 4.36 -14.73 2.35
CA VAL A 44 5.31 -13.64 2.19
C VAL A 44 5.60 -13.42 0.71
N TRP A 45 5.58 -12.17 0.26
CA TRP A 45 5.98 -11.79 -1.09
C TRP A 45 6.45 -10.34 -1.15
N ASP A 46 7.25 -10.03 -2.15
CA ASP A 46 7.61 -8.67 -2.52
C ASP A 46 6.85 -8.21 -3.77
N SER A 47 6.79 -6.89 -3.96
CA SER A 47 6.21 -6.26 -5.14
C SER A 47 6.76 -4.85 -5.31
N LEU A 48 6.99 -4.44 -6.56
CA LEU A 48 7.17 -3.02 -6.87
C LEU A 48 5.86 -2.28 -6.67
N ALA A 49 5.91 -1.15 -5.97
CA ALA A 49 4.77 -0.31 -5.68
C ALA A 49 5.10 1.18 -5.89
N THR A 50 4.08 1.97 -6.21
CA THR A 50 4.19 3.42 -6.38
C THR A 50 3.46 4.12 -5.24
N CYS A 51 4.11 5.10 -4.60
CA CYS A 51 3.48 5.89 -3.54
C CYS A 51 2.42 6.83 -4.15
N PRO A 52 1.16 6.77 -3.73
CA PRO A 52 0.13 7.66 -4.27
C PRO A 52 0.34 9.14 -3.90
N HIS A 53 1.16 9.42 -2.88
CA HIS A 53 1.38 10.79 -2.39
C HIS A 53 2.54 11.53 -3.03
N CYS A 54 3.62 10.82 -3.38
CA CYS A 54 4.85 11.40 -3.92
C CYS A 54 5.32 10.73 -5.22
N GLU A 55 4.57 9.75 -5.71
CA GLU A 55 4.77 9.05 -7.00
C GLU A 55 6.10 8.29 -7.13
N SER A 56 6.90 8.24 -6.06
CA SER A 56 8.12 7.44 -5.98
C SER A 56 7.80 5.95 -6.00
N ILE A 57 8.65 5.18 -6.67
CA ILE A 57 8.60 3.72 -6.67
C ILE A 57 9.39 3.20 -5.47
N TYR A 58 8.92 2.13 -4.84
CA TYR A 58 9.56 1.47 -3.72
C TYR A 58 9.29 -0.04 -3.77
N LEU A 59 10.13 -0.84 -3.10
CA LEU A 59 9.88 -2.26 -2.92
C LEU A 59 8.99 -2.46 -1.69
N LYS A 60 7.84 -3.12 -1.86
CA LYS A 60 6.92 -3.45 -0.77
C LYS A 60 7.04 -4.94 -0.44
N ILE A 61 7.33 -5.25 0.81
CA ILE A 61 7.31 -6.62 1.35
C ILE A 61 6.03 -6.80 2.16
N THR A 62 5.25 -7.83 1.84
CA THR A 62 4.00 -8.16 2.54
C THR A 62 4.18 -9.50 3.25
N ASP A 63 3.82 -9.55 4.53
CA ASP A 63 3.89 -10.74 5.38
C ASP A 63 2.59 -10.83 6.19
N GLY A 64 1.60 -11.56 5.66
CA GLY A 64 0.27 -11.70 6.25
C GLY A 64 -0.34 -10.39 6.77
N GLY A 65 -0.24 -10.16 8.09
CA GLY A 65 -0.76 -8.98 8.78
C GLY A 65 0.09 -7.71 8.71
N LYS A 66 1.25 -7.72 8.03
CA LYS A 66 2.20 -6.59 7.98
C LYS A 66 2.64 -6.28 6.56
N ALA A 67 2.99 -5.02 6.33
CA ALA A 67 3.64 -4.57 5.12
C ALA A 67 4.74 -3.57 5.46
N THR A 68 5.92 -3.74 4.86
CA THR A 68 7.06 -2.83 4.96
C THR A 68 7.41 -2.32 3.57
N ALA A 69 8.18 -1.23 3.53
CA ALA A 69 8.64 -0.63 2.29
C ALA A 69 10.11 -0.25 2.38
N GLU A 70 10.83 -0.52 1.29
CA GLU A 70 12.25 -0.26 1.14
C GLU A 70 12.48 0.67 -0.06
N ILE A 71 13.46 1.57 0.07
CA ILE A 71 13.87 2.46 -1.02
C ILE A 71 14.61 1.63 -2.07
N ILE A 72 14.36 1.92 -3.35
CA ILE A 72 15.06 1.33 -4.50
C ILE A 72 15.79 2.41 -5.31
#